data_AF-A0A7C6TRE4-F1
#
_entry.id   AF-A0A7C6TRE4-F1
#
_cell.length_a   1.000
_cell.length_b   1.000
_cell.length_c   1.000
_cell.angle_alpha   90.00
_cell.angle_beta   90.00
_cell.angle_gamma   90.00
#
_symmetry.space_group_name_H-M   'P 1'
#
loop_
_entity.id
_entity.type
_entity.pdbx_description
1 polymer ?
#
loop_
_entity_poly.entity_id
_entity_poly.type
_entity_poly.pdbx_seq_one_letter_code
_entity_poly.pdbx_strand_id
1 'polypeptide(L)'
;MHRQMRRPPDPRAWRDALLFAVPVTAFVIYLIYTWFAVRDRYEVFLYFHDMGAGFDTTPFGRTTVGRYRMSGLVAAGVVMVAYHSIQFILGRTIVGYRAPTWWRVWLLCAIPLLVAIPAITMTVNDPTLPLTIAGQVTAVTLVGLAPALWPGRMAAERPSAYARWAIGGFVLMPLLSVLPHFENYARWRARGNTGALTMLLVMAALGILLPVVAMGVHARWRRDETPDTVSWFVAGLSVTYLFLPLCHYLFFGPVGSPYITDAANFFANSPLVQIGVWGVVALLTWRAIRMRVWLAGRRETGMEAGIRT
;
A
#
# COMPACT_ATOMS: atom_id res chain seq x y z
N MET A 1 -14.07 14.74 -35.00
CA MET A 1 -13.97 13.30 -34.63
C MET A 1 -12.62 12.75 -35.12
N HIS A 2 -11.54 12.94 -34.36
CA HIS A 2 -10.21 12.44 -34.74
C HIS A 2 -10.03 11.00 -34.24
N ARG A 3 -10.06 10.04 -35.17
CA ARG A 3 -9.53 8.68 -34.97
C ARG A 3 -8.03 8.81 -34.67
N GLN A 4 -7.64 8.71 -33.40
CA GLN A 4 -6.26 8.40 -33.05
C GLN A 4 -5.93 7.03 -33.64
N MET A 5 -5.10 7.02 -34.69
CA MET A 5 -4.49 5.80 -35.21
C MET A 5 -3.74 5.12 -34.07
N ARG A 6 -4.20 3.92 -33.68
CA ARG A 6 -3.51 3.06 -32.71
C ARG A 6 -2.15 2.71 -33.30
N ARG A 7 -1.08 3.34 -32.80
CA ARG A 7 0.29 2.90 -33.11
C ARG A 7 0.42 1.43 -32.74
N PRO A 8 1.04 0.59 -33.58
CA PRO A 8 1.28 -0.80 -33.24
C PRO A 8 2.11 -0.89 -31.94
N PRO A 9 1.91 -1.94 -31.13
CA PRO A 9 2.64 -2.11 -29.88
C PRO A 9 4.15 -2.15 -30.15
N ASP A 10 4.91 -1.25 -29.50
CA ASP A 10 6.37 -1.20 -29.59
C ASP A 10 6.99 -2.45 -28.92
N PRO A 11 7.61 -3.37 -29.68
CA PRO A 11 8.16 -4.60 -29.13
C PRO A 11 9.30 -4.35 -28.12
N ARG A 12 10.06 -3.26 -28.29
CA ARG A 12 11.17 -2.91 -27.39
C ARG A 12 10.66 -2.60 -25.99
N ALA A 13 9.56 -1.87 -25.91
CA ALA A 13 9.01 -1.46 -24.64
C ALA A 13 8.36 -2.61 -23.84
N TRP A 14 7.99 -3.72 -24.50
CA TRP A 14 7.59 -4.97 -23.83
C TRP A 14 8.81 -5.77 -23.37
N ARG A 15 9.88 -5.81 -24.16
CA ARG A 15 11.16 -6.41 -23.77
C ARG A 15 11.74 -5.71 -22.53
N ASP A 16 11.70 -4.39 -22.49
CA ASP A 16 12.18 -3.62 -21.33
C ASP A 16 11.33 -3.93 -20.08
N ALA A 17 10.00 -3.98 -20.22
CA ALA A 17 9.13 -4.36 -19.11
C ALA A 17 9.41 -5.79 -18.61
N LEU A 18 9.73 -6.72 -19.52
CA LEU A 18 10.05 -8.11 -19.19
C LEU A 18 11.29 -8.22 -18.29
N LEU A 19 12.31 -7.39 -18.51
CA LEU A 19 13.54 -7.36 -17.68
C LEU A 19 13.24 -7.05 -16.20
N PHE A 20 12.16 -6.33 -15.91
CA PHE A 20 11.72 -6.07 -14.54
C PHE A 20 10.66 -7.06 -14.07
N ALA A 21 9.80 -7.54 -14.97
CA ALA A 21 8.73 -8.48 -14.61
C ALA A 21 9.28 -9.84 -14.16
N VAL A 22 10.34 -10.35 -14.82
CA VAL A 22 10.98 -11.62 -14.46
C VAL A 22 11.50 -11.63 -13.02
N PRO A 23 12.37 -10.69 -12.58
CA PRO A 23 12.86 -10.68 -11.20
C PRO A 23 11.75 -10.41 -10.19
N VAL A 24 10.78 -9.52 -10.50
CA VAL A 24 9.62 -9.28 -9.61
C VAL A 24 8.81 -10.56 -9.42
N THR A 25 8.50 -11.26 -10.51
CA THR A 25 7.75 -12.53 -10.49
C THR A 25 8.49 -13.60 -9.69
N ALA A 26 9.77 -13.83 -10.02
CA ALA A 26 10.60 -14.82 -9.34
C ALA A 26 10.69 -14.53 -7.84
N PHE A 27 10.81 -13.26 -7.47
CA PHE A 27 10.91 -12.84 -6.09
C PHE A 27 9.59 -13.01 -5.31
N VAL A 28 8.44 -12.67 -5.91
CA VAL A 28 7.13 -12.94 -5.30
C VAL A 28 6.89 -14.44 -5.13
N ILE A 29 7.23 -15.24 -6.15
CA ILE A 29 7.16 -16.71 -6.09
C ILE A 29 8.04 -17.22 -4.94
N TYR A 30 9.28 -16.73 -4.83
CA TYR A 30 10.19 -17.10 -3.76
C TYR A 30 9.62 -16.80 -2.37
N LEU A 31 9.05 -15.61 -2.14
CA LEU A 31 8.46 -15.24 -0.85
C LEU A 31 7.25 -16.14 -0.50
N ILE A 32 6.32 -16.31 -1.45
CA ILE A 32 5.14 -17.16 -1.26
C ILE A 32 5.56 -18.62 -1.03
N TYR A 33 6.51 -19.13 -1.82
CA TYR A 33 7.06 -20.48 -1.61
C TYR A 33 7.70 -20.60 -0.22
N THR A 34 8.49 -19.62 0.19
CA THR A 34 9.15 -19.65 1.50
C THR A 34 8.14 -19.71 2.64
N TRP A 35 7.07 -18.91 2.60
CA TRP A 35 6.07 -18.89 3.68
C TRP A 35 5.11 -20.08 3.67
N PHE A 36 4.71 -20.58 2.50
CA PHE A 36 3.72 -21.66 2.41
C PHE A 36 4.37 -23.04 2.32
N ALA A 37 5.53 -23.19 1.70
CA ALA A 37 6.18 -24.48 1.52
C ALA A 37 7.26 -24.76 2.58
N VAL A 38 8.14 -23.79 2.85
CA VAL A 38 9.41 -24.05 3.55
C VAL A 38 9.34 -23.76 5.05
N ARG A 39 8.87 -22.57 5.43
CA ARG A 39 8.88 -22.14 6.83
C ARG A 39 7.75 -22.79 7.62
N ASP A 40 7.97 -22.90 8.92
CA ASP A 40 6.97 -23.39 9.85
C ASP A 40 5.75 -22.44 9.87
N ARG A 41 4.57 -22.98 9.55
CA ARG A 41 3.31 -22.23 9.52
C ARG A 41 2.77 -21.91 10.91
N TYR A 42 3.20 -22.64 11.93
CA TYR A 42 2.96 -22.29 13.33
C TYR A 42 3.70 -21.02 13.74
N GLU A 43 4.84 -20.71 13.09
CA GLU A 43 5.56 -19.45 13.31
C GLU A 43 5.09 -18.34 12.37
N VAL A 44 5.01 -18.61 11.07
CA VAL A 44 4.77 -17.56 10.07
C VAL A 44 3.31 -17.10 10.09
N PHE A 45 2.37 -18.05 10.25
CA PHE A 45 0.93 -17.75 10.27
C PHE A 45 0.31 -17.88 11.67
N LEU A 46 1.11 -18.21 12.68
CA LEU A 46 0.67 -18.32 14.07
C LEU A 46 -0.51 -19.28 14.24
N TYR A 47 -0.42 -20.47 13.63
CA TYR A 47 -1.42 -21.51 13.81
C TYR A 47 -1.62 -21.84 15.28
N PHE A 48 -2.88 -21.86 15.71
CA PHE A 48 -3.32 -22.14 17.08
C PHE A 48 -2.71 -21.20 18.14
N HIS A 49 -2.18 -20.05 17.73
CA HIS A 49 -1.70 -19.05 18.67
C HIS A 49 -2.86 -18.50 19.49
N ASP A 50 -2.70 -18.49 20.81
CA ASP A 50 -3.70 -17.97 21.74
C ASP A 50 -3.69 -16.43 21.71
N MET A 51 -4.74 -15.87 21.13
CA MET A 51 -5.00 -14.43 21.10
C MET A 51 -6.12 -14.02 22.08
N GLY A 52 -6.54 -14.93 22.95
CA GLY A 52 -7.68 -14.78 23.84
C GLY A 52 -9.02 -15.10 23.17
N ALA A 53 -10.10 -14.90 23.93
CA ALA A 53 -11.44 -15.29 23.53
C ALA A 53 -11.93 -14.52 22.28
N GLY A 54 -12.45 -15.26 21.30
CA GLY A 54 -13.09 -14.72 20.09
C GLY A 54 -12.20 -14.68 18.84
N PHE A 55 -10.98 -15.19 18.92
CA PHE A 55 -10.08 -15.36 17.77
C PHE A 55 -10.00 -16.84 17.37
N ASP A 56 -10.11 -17.09 16.07
CA ASP A 56 -9.94 -18.42 15.49
C ASP A 56 -8.66 -18.44 14.65
N THR A 57 -7.61 -18.98 15.26
CA THR A 57 -6.26 -19.12 14.70
C THR A 57 -5.99 -20.53 14.18
N THR A 58 -7.02 -21.37 14.02
CA THR A 58 -6.88 -22.65 13.30
C THR A 58 -6.46 -22.39 11.84
N PRO A 59 -5.95 -23.38 11.09
CA PRO A 59 -5.42 -23.16 9.74
C PRO A 59 -6.41 -22.52 8.76
N PHE A 60 -7.71 -22.74 8.95
CA PHE A 60 -8.78 -22.13 8.13
C PHE A 60 -9.65 -21.15 8.91
N GLY A 61 -9.26 -20.83 10.14
CA GLY A 61 -9.90 -19.84 10.97
C GLY A 61 -9.79 -18.44 10.39
N ARG A 62 -10.74 -17.57 10.77
CA ARG A 62 -10.88 -16.23 10.18
C ARG A 62 -9.59 -15.41 10.26
N THR A 63 -8.90 -15.47 11.40
CA THR A 63 -7.65 -14.72 11.63
C THR A 63 -6.53 -15.25 10.75
N THR A 64 -6.37 -16.57 10.65
CA THR A 64 -5.33 -17.18 9.80
C THR A 64 -5.58 -16.92 8.31
N VAL A 65 -6.84 -16.98 7.87
CA VAL A 65 -7.21 -16.57 6.51
C VAL A 65 -6.88 -15.11 6.23
N GLY A 66 -7.06 -14.23 7.23
CA GLY A 66 -6.59 -12.84 7.18
C GLY A 66 -5.09 -12.76 6.93
N ARG A 67 -4.29 -13.56 7.64
CA ARG A 67 -2.82 -13.60 7.47
C ARG A 67 -2.41 -14.10 6.10
N TYR A 68 -3.07 -15.11 5.52
CA TYR A 68 -2.78 -15.53 4.15
C TYR A 68 -3.00 -14.41 3.13
N ARG A 69 -4.05 -13.59 3.31
CA ARG A 69 -4.25 -12.41 2.45
C ARG A 69 -3.13 -11.40 2.65
N MET A 70 -2.75 -11.15 3.91
CA MET A 70 -1.69 -10.22 4.26
C MET A 70 -0.33 -10.64 3.70
N SER A 71 -0.04 -11.94 3.51
CA SER A 71 1.24 -12.35 2.89
C SER A 71 1.38 -11.81 1.46
N GLY A 72 0.28 -11.71 0.71
CA GLY A 72 0.28 -11.06 -0.60
C GLY A 72 0.63 -9.58 -0.55
N LEU A 73 0.09 -8.85 0.43
CA LEU A 73 0.40 -7.43 0.65
C LEU A 73 1.82 -7.21 1.15
N VAL A 74 2.31 -8.09 2.03
CA VAL A 74 3.71 -8.06 2.50
C VAL A 74 4.65 -8.30 1.32
N ALA A 75 4.40 -9.31 0.46
CA ALA A 75 5.19 -9.53 -0.75
C ALA A 75 5.19 -8.31 -1.68
N ALA A 76 4.02 -7.71 -1.92
CA ALA A 76 3.91 -6.49 -2.70
C ALA A 76 4.64 -5.29 -2.03
N GLY A 77 4.66 -5.22 -0.70
CA GLY A 77 5.45 -4.25 0.06
C GLY A 77 6.96 -4.43 -0.14
N VAL A 78 7.47 -5.67 -0.11
CA VAL A 78 8.90 -5.92 -0.40
C VAL A 78 9.22 -5.50 -1.83
N VAL A 79 8.36 -5.89 -2.79
CA VAL A 79 8.50 -5.47 -4.20
C VAL A 79 8.52 -3.95 -4.32
N MET A 80 7.61 -3.25 -3.66
CA MET A 80 7.53 -1.79 -3.69
C MET A 80 8.86 -1.15 -3.27
N VAL A 81 9.39 -1.55 -2.11
CA VAL A 81 10.65 -0.97 -1.58
C VAL A 81 11.81 -1.30 -2.50
N ALA A 82 11.98 -2.57 -2.89
CA ALA A 82 13.07 -3.00 -3.75
C ALA A 82 13.00 -2.34 -5.15
N TYR A 83 11.83 -2.38 -5.78
CA TYR A 83 11.59 -1.82 -7.11
C TYR A 83 11.82 -0.31 -7.12
N HIS A 84 11.27 0.44 -6.15
CA HIS A 84 11.49 1.89 -6.10
C HIS A 84 12.96 2.24 -5.87
N SER A 85 13.67 1.46 -5.05
CA SER A 85 15.11 1.66 -4.79
C SER A 85 15.95 1.42 -6.04
N ILE A 86 15.69 0.31 -6.76
CA ILE A 86 16.34 -0.01 -8.03
C ILE A 86 16.04 1.10 -9.06
N GLN A 87 14.78 1.50 -9.19
CA GLN A 87 14.38 2.54 -10.14
C GLN A 87 15.05 3.88 -9.85
N PHE A 88 15.12 4.27 -8.59
CA PHE A 88 15.85 5.45 -8.15
C PHE A 88 17.33 5.38 -8.56
N ILE A 89 18.01 4.27 -8.27
CA ILE A 89 19.43 4.07 -8.60
C ILE A 89 19.64 4.13 -10.11
N LEU A 90 18.88 3.36 -10.89
CA LEU A 90 19.01 3.33 -12.36
C LEU A 90 18.80 4.70 -13.00
N GLY A 91 17.84 5.48 -12.49
CA GLY A 91 17.63 6.85 -12.97
C GLY A 91 18.84 7.76 -12.74
N ARG A 92 19.67 7.49 -11.72
CA ARG A 92 20.85 8.29 -11.40
C ARG A 92 22.12 7.78 -12.06
N THR A 93 22.20 6.49 -12.38
CA THR A 93 23.41 5.87 -12.91
C THR A 93 23.40 5.72 -14.42
N ILE A 94 22.25 5.51 -15.06
CA ILE A 94 22.15 5.27 -16.50
C ILE A 94 21.63 6.53 -17.19
N VAL A 95 22.49 7.15 -18.01
CA VAL A 95 22.14 8.33 -18.80
C VAL A 95 21.01 8.00 -19.77
N GLY A 96 19.95 8.81 -19.76
CA GLY A 96 18.80 8.61 -20.64
C GLY A 96 17.85 7.49 -20.21
N TYR A 97 18.06 6.88 -19.04
CA TYR A 97 17.18 5.84 -18.52
C TYR A 97 15.73 6.32 -18.39
N ARG A 98 14.80 5.47 -18.84
CA ARG A 98 13.36 5.63 -18.66
C ARG A 98 12.80 4.35 -18.10
N ALA A 99 12.12 4.44 -16.97
CA ALA A 99 11.53 3.28 -16.35
C ALA A 99 10.40 2.71 -17.23
N PRO A 100 10.23 1.37 -17.28
CA PRO A 100 9.14 0.76 -18.00
C PRO A 100 7.79 1.22 -17.43
N THR A 101 6.77 1.20 -18.27
CA THR A 101 5.42 1.55 -17.83
C THR A 101 4.88 0.47 -16.88
N TRP A 102 4.46 0.89 -15.69
CA TRP A 102 4.11 -0.02 -14.59
C TRP A 102 3.07 -1.08 -14.96
N TRP A 103 2.05 -0.74 -15.75
CA TRP A 103 0.97 -1.68 -16.10
C TRP A 103 1.47 -2.81 -17.01
N ARG A 104 2.52 -2.58 -17.81
CA ARG A 104 3.14 -3.64 -18.63
C ARG A 104 3.89 -4.63 -17.75
N VAL A 105 4.69 -4.11 -16.80
CA VAL A 105 5.38 -4.94 -15.81
C VAL A 105 4.35 -5.72 -15.00
N TRP A 106 3.29 -5.07 -14.55
CA TRP A 106 2.20 -5.70 -13.80
C TRP A 106 1.52 -6.82 -14.58
N LEU A 107 1.13 -6.61 -15.85
CA LEU A 107 0.51 -7.64 -16.69
C LEU A 107 1.44 -8.84 -16.90
N LEU A 108 2.72 -8.59 -17.16
CA LEU A 108 3.73 -9.64 -17.35
C LEU A 108 3.97 -10.43 -16.07
N CYS A 109 3.87 -9.80 -14.90
CA CYS A 109 3.90 -10.51 -13.61
C CYS A 109 2.60 -11.28 -13.34
N ALA A 110 1.45 -10.70 -13.71
CA ALA A 110 0.14 -11.24 -13.34
C ALA A 110 -0.08 -12.65 -13.92
N ILE A 111 0.30 -12.87 -15.17
CA ILE A 111 0.10 -14.16 -15.86
C ILE A 111 0.79 -15.32 -15.12
N PRO A 112 2.12 -15.31 -14.88
CA PRO A 112 2.78 -16.39 -14.15
C PRO A 112 2.32 -16.47 -12.69
N LEU A 113 2.05 -15.35 -12.01
CA LEU A 113 1.61 -15.36 -10.62
C LEU A 113 0.21 -15.94 -10.41
N LEU A 114 -0.70 -15.78 -11.39
CA LEU A 114 -2.02 -16.41 -11.40
C LEU A 114 -1.93 -17.94 -11.38
N VAL A 115 -0.85 -18.51 -11.88
CA VAL A 115 -0.61 -19.96 -11.89
C VAL A 115 0.22 -20.39 -10.69
N ALA A 116 1.32 -19.69 -10.42
CA ALA A 116 2.28 -20.10 -9.41
C ALA A 116 1.74 -20.00 -7.97
N ILE A 117 0.98 -18.94 -7.64
CA ILE A 117 0.46 -18.77 -6.27
C ILE A 117 -0.54 -19.88 -5.92
N PRO A 118 -1.57 -20.18 -6.75
CA PRO A 118 -2.43 -21.34 -6.50
C PRO A 118 -1.67 -22.66 -6.48
N ALA A 119 -0.75 -22.88 -7.43
CA ALA A 119 0.03 -24.12 -7.47
C ALA A 119 0.78 -24.34 -6.15
N ILE A 120 1.48 -23.33 -5.62
CA ILE A 120 2.20 -23.43 -4.35
C ILE A 120 1.21 -23.66 -3.20
N THR A 121 0.22 -22.78 -3.05
CA THR A 121 -0.65 -22.76 -1.87
C THR A 121 -1.60 -23.94 -1.80
N MET A 122 -1.97 -24.55 -2.93
CA MET A 122 -2.91 -25.66 -3.01
C MET A 122 -2.25 -27.04 -3.11
N THR A 123 -0.92 -27.13 -3.32
CA THR A 123 -0.25 -28.42 -3.51
C THR A 123 0.95 -28.66 -2.61
N VAL A 124 1.52 -27.62 -2.01
CA VAL A 124 2.77 -27.74 -1.25
C VAL A 124 2.53 -27.55 0.24
N ASN A 125 3.02 -28.52 1.03
CA ASN A 125 2.97 -28.57 2.48
C ASN A 125 1.53 -28.65 3.05
N ASP A 126 1.39 -29.06 4.31
CA ASP A 126 0.10 -29.33 4.94
C ASP A 126 -0.23 -28.27 6.03
N PRO A 127 -1.49 -27.81 6.13
CA PRO A 127 -2.61 -28.09 5.25
C PRO A 127 -2.59 -27.25 3.98
N THR A 128 -2.87 -27.85 2.82
CA THR A 128 -3.02 -27.09 1.57
C THR A 128 -4.25 -26.18 1.62
N LEU A 129 -4.18 -25.02 0.97
CA LEU A 129 -5.28 -24.07 0.94
C LEU A 129 -6.38 -24.54 -0.04
N PRO A 130 -7.67 -24.37 0.32
CA PRO A 130 -8.75 -24.55 -0.63
C PRO A 130 -8.73 -23.43 -1.68
N LEU A 131 -9.28 -23.72 -2.86
CA LEU A 131 -9.26 -22.85 -4.04
C LEU A 131 -9.70 -21.40 -3.73
N THR A 132 -10.76 -21.22 -2.92
CA THR A 132 -11.27 -19.89 -2.58
C THR A 132 -10.25 -19.05 -1.82
N ILE A 133 -9.51 -19.64 -0.88
CA ILE A 133 -8.50 -18.92 -0.09
C ILE A 133 -7.27 -18.66 -0.96
N ALA A 134 -6.80 -19.66 -1.71
CA ALA A 134 -5.70 -19.50 -2.66
C ALA A 134 -5.99 -18.38 -3.69
N GLY A 135 -7.22 -18.32 -4.19
CA GLY A 135 -7.71 -17.25 -5.06
C GLY A 135 -7.67 -15.87 -4.40
N GLN A 136 -8.02 -15.77 -3.12
CA GLN A 136 -7.91 -14.51 -2.36
C GLN A 136 -6.45 -14.06 -2.18
N VAL A 137 -5.53 -14.97 -1.83
CA VAL A 137 -4.09 -14.66 -1.74
C VAL A 137 -3.58 -14.14 -3.08
N THR A 138 -3.94 -14.82 -4.16
CA THR A 138 -3.56 -14.44 -5.53
C THR A 138 -4.10 -13.06 -5.88
N ALA A 139 -5.41 -12.83 -5.69
CA ALA A 139 -6.05 -11.55 -6.00
C ALA A 139 -5.44 -10.40 -5.20
N VAL A 140 -5.23 -10.57 -3.90
CA VAL A 140 -4.64 -9.55 -3.03
C VAL A 140 -3.19 -9.25 -3.42
N THR A 141 -2.41 -10.27 -3.77
CA THR A 141 -1.03 -10.09 -4.27
C THR A 141 -1.02 -9.25 -5.56
N LEU A 142 -1.87 -9.59 -6.53
CA LEU A 142 -1.95 -8.85 -7.80
C LEU A 142 -2.43 -7.41 -7.61
N VAL A 143 -3.47 -7.21 -6.80
CA VAL A 143 -3.97 -5.87 -6.46
C VAL A 143 -2.89 -5.06 -5.75
N GLY A 144 -2.14 -5.64 -4.81
CA GLY A 144 -1.04 -4.99 -4.12
C GLY A 144 0.14 -4.63 -5.03
N LEU A 145 0.44 -5.46 -6.04
CA LEU A 145 1.52 -5.19 -6.99
C LEU A 145 1.26 -3.96 -7.88
N ALA A 146 0.01 -3.60 -8.15
CA ALA A 146 -0.31 -2.42 -8.96
C ALA A 146 0.24 -1.10 -8.35
N PRO A 147 -0.14 -0.74 -7.10
CA PRO A 147 0.43 0.42 -6.41
C PRO A 147 1.89 0.22 -5.98
N ALA A 148 2.41 -1.01 -5.91
CA ALA A 148 3.85 -1.27 -5.69
C ALA A 148 4.72 -0.89 -6.91
N LEU A 149 4.20 -1.06 -8.13
CA LEU A 149 4.94 -0.80 -9.37
C LEU A 149 4.70 0.62 -9.92
N TRP A 150 3.52 1.19 -9.66
CA TRP A 150 3.12 2.47 -10.26
C TRP A 150 4.08 3.62 -9.96
N PRO A 151 4.49 3.90 -8.70
CA PRO A 151 5.35 5.04 -8.40
C PRO A 151 6.79 4.87 -8.90
N GLY A 152 7.21 3.67 -9.33
CA GLY A 152 8.60 3.39 -9.70
C GLY A 152 9.15 4.27 -10.82
N ARG A 153 8.32 4.66 -11.79
CA ARG A 153 8.73 5.60 -12.83
C ARG A 153 9.09 6.97 -12.26
N MET A 154 8.30 7.44 -11.29
CA MET A 154 8.56 8.71 -10.64
C MET A 154 9.80 8.64 -9.74
N ALA A 155 10.06 7.50 -9.09
CA ALA A 155 11.31 7.29 -8.35
C ALA A 155 12.56 7.43 -9.24
N ALA A 156 12.50 6.92 -10.49
CA ALA A 156 13.57 7.06 -11.46
C ALA A 156 13.68 8.48 -12.04
N GLU A 157 12.58 9.04 -12.53
CA GLU A 157 12.59 10.25 -13.37
C GLU A 157 12.48 11.55 -12.56
N ARG A 158 11.78 11.53 -11.41
CA ARG A 158 11.49 12.72 -10.59
C ARG A 158 11.59 12.39 -9.10
N PRO A 159 12.80 12.08 -8.58
CA PRO A 159 12.99 11.58 -7.22
C PRO A 159 12.52 12.56 -6.14
N SER A 160 12.63 13.87 -6.38
CA SER A 160 12.16 14.88 -5.43
C SER A 160 10.63 14.89 -5.33
N ALA A 161 9.92 14.70 -6.45
CA ALA A 161 8.46 14.51 -6.47
C ALA A 161 8.07 13.23 -5.75
N TYR A 162 8.79 12.14 -6.01
CA TYR A 162 8.59 10.86 -5.34
C TYR A 162 8.72 10.97 -3.82
N ALA A 163 9.78 11.61 -3.32
CA ALA A 163 9.96 11.83 -1.89
C ALA A 163 8.79 12.62 -1.26
N ARG A 164 8.30 13.66 -1.95
CA ARG A 164 7.13 14.42 -1.49
C ARG A 164 5.87 13.57 -1.45
N TRP A 165 5.64 12.70 -2.44
CA TRP A 165 4.49 11.80 -2.45
C TRP A 165 4.59 10.76 -1.34
N ALA A 166 5.77 10.19 -1.12
CA ALA A 166 6.02 9.23 -0.03
C ALA A 166 5.73 9.87 1.34
N ILE A 167 6.25 11.08 1.60
CA ILE A 167 5.92 11.85 2.82
C ILE A 167 4.41 12.09 2.90
N GLY A 168 3.79 12.45 1.79
CA GLY A 168 2.33 12.58 1.70
C GLY A 168 1.59 11.30 2.11
N GLY A 169 2.07 10.13 1.69
CA GLY A 169 1.48 8.85 2.10
C GLY A 169 1.50 8.65 3.62
N PHE A 170 2.61 8.97 4.29
CA PHE A 170 2.71 8.92 5.75
C PHE A 170 1.75 9.88 6.45
N VAL A 171 1.45 11.04 5.84
CA VAL A 171 0.47 12.00 6.37
C VAL A 171 -0.94 11.42 6.39
N LEU A 172 -1.31 10.57 5.42
CA LEU A 172 -2.63 9.92 5.37
C LEU A 172 -2.71 8.63 6.20
N MET A 173 -1.55 8.08 6.60
CA MET A 173 -1.44 6.80 7.30
C MET A 173 -2.29 6.72 8.58
N PRO A 174 -2.33 7.73 9.48
CA PRO A 174 -3.12 7.64 10.70
C PRO A 174 -4.62 7.48 10.43
N LEU A 175 -5.19 8.21 9.46
CA LEU A 175 -6.60 8.07 9.08
C LEU A 175 -6.89 6.68 8.52
N LEU A 176 -6.08 6.22 7.57
CA LEU A 176 -6.27 4.92 6.93
C LEU A 176 -6.11 3.75 7.91
N SER A 177 -5.34 3.94 8.98
CA SER A 177 -5.12 2.92 10.02
C SER A 177 -6.21 2.94 11.10
N VAL A 178 -6.78 4.11 11.41
CA VAL A 178 -7.72 4.26 12.54
C VAL A 178 -9.18 4.12 12.13
N LEU A 179 -9.56 4.62 10.96
CA LEU A 179 -10.95 4.63 10.52
C LEU A 179 -11.58 3.23 10.38
N PRO A 180 -10.85 2.17 9.92
CA PRO A 180 -11.38 0.82 9.92
C PRO A 180 -11.85 0.34 11.29
N HIS A 181 -11.18 0.81 12.35
CA HIS A 181 -11.42 0.35 13.73
C HIS A 181 -12.62 1.00 14.40
N PHE A 182 -13.26 1.99 13.78
CA PHE A 182 -14.49 2.57 14.30
C PHE A 182 -15.63 1.56 14.44
N GLU A 183 -15.64 0.48 13.64
CA GLU A 183 -16.63 -0.60 13.80
C GLU A 183 -16.54 -1.31 15.17
N ASN A 184 -15.36 -1.24 15.82
CA ASN A 184 -15.14 -1.82 17.14
C ASN A 184 -15.44 -0.85 18.30
N TYR A 185 -15.75 0.42 18.00
CA TYR A 185 -15.93 1.49 18.99
C TYR A 185 -16.97 1.13 20.08
N ALA A 186 -18.16 0.68 19.67
CA ALA A 186 -19.23 0.32 20.61
C ALA A 186 -18.80 -0.83 21.53
N ARG A 187 -18.09 -1.82 20.98
CA ARG A 187 -17.57 -2.98 21.74
C ARG A 187 -16.50 -2.56 22.74
N TRP A 188 -15.55 -1.71 22.32
CA TRP A 188 -14.50 -1.21 23.21
C TRP A 188 -15.06 -0.34 24.34
N ARG A 189 -16.05 0.50 24.04
CA ARG A 189 -16.76 1.29 25.04
C ARG A 189 -17.50 0.41 26.05
N ALA A 190 -18.25 -0.59 25.57
CA ALA A 190 -18.98 -1.51 26.45
C ALA A 190 -18.06 -2.32 27.39
N ARG A 191 -16.83 -2.63 26.94
CA ARG A 191 -15.82 -3.36 27.73
C ARG A 191 -14.91 -2.44 28.56
N GLY A 192 -15.11 -1.12 28.55
CA GLY A 192 -14.24 -0.18 29.26
C GLY A 192 -12.80 -0.14 28.75
N ASN A 193 -12.54 -0.48 27.48
CA ASN A 193 -11.19 -0.48 26.92
C ASN A 193 -10.72 0.94 26.57
N THR A 194 -10.34 1.70 27.61
CA THR A 194 -9.91 3.09 27.52
C THR A 194 -8.64 3.28 26.69
N GLY A 195 -7.75 2.29 26.66
CA GLY A 195 -6.53 2.31 25.84
C GLY A 195 -6.84 2.34 24.34
N ALA A 196 -7.68 1.42 23.87
CA ALA A 196 -8.09 1.37 22.47
C ALA A 196 -8.85 2.65 22.04
N LEU A 197 -9.73 3.16 22.91
CA LEU A 197 -10.47 4.39 22.65
C LEU A 197 -9.56 5.62 22.58
N THR A 198 -8.58 5.72 23.49
CA THR A 198 -7.59 6.80 23.48
C THR A 198 -6.75 6.76 22.20
N MET A 199 -6.25 5.59 21.81
CA MET A 199 -5.48 5.41 20.58
C MET A 199 -6.31 5.79 19.34
N LEU A 200 -7.59 5.40 19.31
CA LEU A 200 -8.52 5.79 18.25
C LEU A 200 -8.65 7.31 18.13
N LEU A 201 -8.86 8.01 19.25
CA LEU A 201 -8.99 9.47 19.25
C LEU A 201 -7.69 10.19 18.85
N VAL A 202 -6.54 9.74 19.37
CA VAL A 202 -5.23 10.31 19.03
C VAL A 202 -4.93 10.14 17.53
N MET A 203 -5.10 8.93 16.99
CA MET A 203 -4.84 8.67 15.57
C MET A 203 -5.82 9.39 14.64
N ALA A 204 -7.09 9.53 15.05
CA ALA A 204 -8.06 10.34 14.32
C ALA A 204 -7.67 11.83 14.32
N ALA A 205 -7.26 12.38 15.47
CA ALA A 205 -6.82 13.77 15.58
C ALA A 205 -5.56 14.04 14.73
N LEU A 206 -4.54 13.17 14.83
CA LEU A 206 -3.35 13.24 13.98
C LEU A 206 -3.71 13.14 12.50
N GLY A 207 -4.62 12.23 12.17
CA GLY A 207 -5.10 12.02 10.82
C GLY A 207 -5.80 13.23 10.20
N ILE A 208 -6.46 14.07 10.99
CA ILE A 208 -7.07 15.32 10.53
C ILE A 208 -6.03 16.46 10.49
N LEU A 209 -5.18 16.54 11.51
CA LEU A 209 -4.22 17.64 11.67
C LEU A 209 -3.09 17.59 10.62
N LEU A 210 -2.50 16.42 10.40
CA LEU A 210 -1.32 16.29 9.54
C LEU A 210 -1.59 16.69 8.07
N PRO A 211 -2.70 16.30 7.42
CA PRO A 211 -3.01 16.75 6.06
C PRO A 211 -3.18 18.26 5.96
N VAL A 212 -3.80 18.89 6.97
CA VAL A 212 -3.99 20.35 7.02
C VAL A 212 -2.65 21.07 7.15
N VAL A 213 -1.81 20.65 8.09
CA VAL A 213 -0.47 21.22 8.29
C VAL A 213 0.40 21.03 7.05
N ALA A 214 0.44 19.82 6.48
CA ALA A 214 1.22 19.51 5.29
C ALA A 214 0.83 20.42 4.11
N MET A 215 -0.46 20.63 3.88
CA MET A 215 -0.94 21.50 2.81
C MET A 215 -0.74 23.00 3.10
N GLY A 216 -0.82 23.42 4.36
CA GLY A 216 -0.47 24.78 4.78
C GLY A 216 1.01 25.11 4.54
N VAL A 217 1.91 24.20 4.91
CA VAL A 217 3.36 24.31 4.62
C VAL A 217 3.59 24.33 3.11
N HIS A 218 2.92 23.45 2.36
CA HIS A 218 3.07 23.40 0.92
C HIS A 218 2.59 24.68 0.22
N ALA A 219 1.47 25.27 0.67
CA ALA A 219 0.99 26.55 0.16
C ALA A 219 2.00 27.69 0.37
N ARG A 220 2.83 27.60 1.41
CA ARG A 220 3.83 28.62 1.76
C ARG A 220 5.13 28.50 0.96
N TRP A 221 5.48 27.30 0.51
CA TRP A 221 6.81 26.99 -0.06
C TRP A 221 6.91 26.90 -1.59
N ARG A 222 5.93 27.40 -2.39
CA ARG A 222 5.96 27.51 -3.87
C ARG A 222 6.81 26.42 -4.57
N ARG A 223 6.51 25.14 -4.33
CA ARG A 223 7.17 24.04 -5.06
C ARG A 223 6.24 23.57 -6.18
N ASP A 224 6.77 23.54 -7.40
CA ASP A 224 6.03 23.30 -8.65
C ASP A 224 5.45 21.89 -8.81
N GLU A 225 5.69 20.99 -7.85
CA GLU A 225 5.29 19.59 -7.95
C GLU A 225 4.55 19.11 -6.69
N THR A 226 3.32 19.60 -6.53
CA THR A 226 2.35 18.97 -5.63
C THR A 226 1.79 17.68 -6.20
N PRO A 227 1.60 16.64 -5.38
CA PRO A 227 0.75 15.52 -5.78
C PRO A 227 -0.67 16.01 -6.07
N ASP A 228 -1.25 15.50 -7.14
CA ASP A 228 -2.70 15.54 -7.33
C ASP A 228 -3.40 14.61 -6.32
N THR A 229 -4.73 14.71 -6.23
CA THR A 229 -5.54 13.95 -5.27
C THR A 229 -5.35 12.46 -5.38
N VAL A 230 -5.30 11.93 -6.60
CA VAL A 230 -5.23 10.49 -6.83
C VAL A 230 -3.86 9.99 -6.40
N SER A 231 -2.80 10.68 -6.84
CA SER A 231 -1.43 10.34 -6.49
C SER A 231 -1.19 10.40 -4.97
N TRP A 232 -1.72 11.40 -4.28
CA TRP A 232 -1.58 11.51 -2.83
C TRP A 232 -2.35 10.40 -2.10
N PHE A 233 -3.59 10.15 -2.51
CA PHE A 233 -4.42 9.09 -1.95
C PHE A 233 -3.76 7.72 -2.11
N VAL A 234 -3.28 7.41 -3.32
CA VAL A 234 -2.58 6.14 -3.61
C VAL A 234 -1.29 6.03 -2.82
N ALA A 235 -0.53 7.11 -2.64
CA ALA A 235 0.64 7.08 -1.76
C ALA A 235 0.24 6.72 -0.31
N GLY A 236 -0.90 7.22 0.17
CA GLY A 236 -1.49 6.80 1.45
C GLY A 236 -1.82 5.31 1.49
N LEU A 237 -2.49 4.80 0.46
CA LEU A 237 -2.79 3.36 0.34
C LEU A 237 -1.51 2.51 0.32
N SER A 238 -0.49 2.92 -0.44
CA SER A 238 0.80 2.23 -0.51
C SER A 238 1.52 2.21 0.84
N VAL A 239 1.52 3.32 1.58
CA VAL A 239 2.12 3.38 2.91
C VAL A 239 1.35 2.49 3.89
N THR A 240 0.03 2.63 3.99
CA THR A 240 -0.76 1.91 5.00
C THR A 240 -0.92 0.43 4.69
N TYR A 241 -1.08 0.04 3.42
CA TYR A 241 -1.44 -1.33 3.06
C TYR A 241 -0.29 -2.14 2.45
N LEU A 242 0.85 -1.53 2.13
CA LEU A 242 2.05 -2.26 1.67
C LEU A 242 3.25 -2.03 2.58
N PHE A 243 3.62 -0.77 2.82
CA PHE A 243 4.80 -0.44 3.62
C PHE A 243 4.63 -0.83 5.09
N LEU A 244 3.50 -0.49 5.71
CA LEU A 244 3.27 -0.76 7.12
C LEU A 244 3.14 -2.27 7.43
N PRO A 245 2.44 -3.10 6.62
CA PRO A 245 2.48 -4.55 6.77
C PRO A 245 3.88 -5.14 6.61
N LEU A 246 4.69 -4.61 5.69
CA LEU A 246 6.10 -5.01 5.56
C LEU A 246 6.89 -4.65 6.83
N CYS A 247 6.76 -3.42 7.33
CA CYS A 247 7.41 -3.00 8.58
C CYS A 247 6.98 -3.89 9.75
N HIS A 248 5.69 -4.23 9.82
CA HIS A 248 5.19 -5.17 10.82
C HIS A 248 5.89 -6.54 10.70
N TYR A 249 5.98 -7.10 9.50
CA TYR A 249 6.65 -8.37 9.27
C TYR A 249 8.13 -8.33 9.67
N LEU A 250 8.83 -7.23 9.36
CA LEU A 250 10.27 -7.10 9.61
C LEU A 250 10.64 -6.76 11.06
N PHE A 251 9.81 -5.98 11.77
CA PHE A 251 10.22 -5.33 13.02
C PHE A 251 9.33 -5.62 14.22
N PHE A 252 8.13 -6.16 14.03
CA PHE A 252 7.15 -6.34 15.12
C PHE A 252 6.95 -7.82 15.50
N GLY A 253 7.66 -8.74 14.85
CA GLY A 253 7.80 -10.12 15.31
C GLY A 253 8.91 -10.25 16.37
N PRO A 254 8.88 -11.33 17.19
CA PRO A 254 10.02 -11.69 18.02
C PRO A 254 11.31 -11.78 17.18
N VAL A 255 12.44 -11.38 17.76
CA VAL A 255 13.75 -11.43 17.08
C VAL A 255 14.00 -12.87 16.60
N GLY A 256 14.20 -13.03 15.29
CA GLY A 256 14.44 -14.33 14.66
C GLY A 256 13.17 -15.10 14.22
N SER A 257 11.97 -14.65 14.59
CA SER A 257 10.71 -15.29 14.19
C SER A 257 9.70 -14.28 13.61
N PRO A 258 9.96 -13.73 12.41
CA PRO A 258 9.04 -12.82 11.75
C PRO A 258 7.79 -13.58 11.28
N TYR A 259 6.62 -13.00 11.56
CA TYR A 259 5.31 -13.57 11.27
C TYR A 259 4.42 -12.60 10.47
N ILE A 260 3.46 -13.15 9.74
CA ILE A 260 2.48 -12.39 8.96
C ILE A 260 1.34 -11.96 9.88
N THR A 261 1.15 -10.65 9.96
CA THR A 261 0.11 -9.98 10.75
C THR A 261 -1.30 -10.29 10.25
N ASP A 262 -2.30 -10.15 11.12
CA ASP A 262 -3.70 -10.33 10.75
C ASP A 262 -4.22 -9.14 9.93
N ALA A 263 -5.10 -9.40 8.97
CA ALA A 263 -5.76 -8.38 8.16
C ALA A 263 -6.59 -7.42 9.03
N ALA A 264 -7.14 -7.91 10.15
CA ALA A 264 -7.90 -7.08 11.09
C ALA A 264 -7.08 -5.95 11.75
N ASN A 265 -5.75 -5.94 11.62
CA ASN A 265 -4.92 -4.81 12.07
C ASN A 265 -4.97 -3.61 11.11
N PHE A 266 -5.35 -3.83 9.85
CA PHE A 266 -5.28 -2.84 8.77
C PHE A 266 -6.63 -2.56 8.12
N PHE A 267 -7.50 -3.56 8.08
CA PHE A 267 -8.77 -3.52 7.35
C PHE A 267 -9.95 -3.68 8.29
N ALA A 268 -11.07 -3.09 7.90
CA ALA A 268 -12.35 -3.30 8.56
C ALA A 268 -12.85 -4.71 8.24
N ASN A 269 -13.58 -5.32 9.17
CA ASN A 269 -14.22 -6.62 8.94
C ASN A 269 -15.35 -6.50 7.91
N SER A 270 -16.01 -5.35 7.82
CA SER A 270 -17.05 -5.07 6.83
C SER A 270 -16.49 -4.44 5.55
N PRO A 271 -16.69 -5.05 4.36
CA PRO A 271 -16.29 -4.45 3.09
C PRO A 271 -16.93 -3.08 2.84
N LEU A 272 -18.17 -2.88 3.26
CA LEU A 272 -18.86 -1.60 3.12
C LEU A 272 -18.19 -0.51 3.99
N VAL A 273 -17.81 -0.86 5.22
CA VAL A 273 -17.05 0.05 6.09
C VAL A 273 -15.71 0.36 5.45
N GLN A 274 -14.98 -0.64 4.95
CA GLN A 274 -13.70 -0.43 4.28
C GLN A 274 -13.79 0.51 3.07
N ILE A 275 -14.82 0.34 2.23
CA ILE A 275 -15.08 1.25 1.11
C ILE A 275 -15.40 2.66 1.61
N GLY A 276 -16.20 2.78 2.67
CA GLY A 276 -16.50 4.05 3.33
C GLY A 276 -15.25 4.76 3.86
N VAL A 277 -14.33 4.01 4.50
CA VAL A 277 -13.02 4.51 4.96
C VAL A 277 -12.25 5.13 3.79
N TRP A 278 -12.10 4.39 2.69
CA TRP A 278 -11.39 4.89 1.52
C TRP A 278 -12.08 6.13 0.93
N GLY A 279 -13.41 6.15 0.85
CA GLY A 279 -14.18 7.31 0.40
C GLY A 279 -13.97 8.56 1.26
N VAL A 280 -13.99 8.41 2.58
CA VAL A 280 -13.74 9.51 3.54
C VAL A 280 -12.33 10.06 3.37
N VAL A 281 -11.32 9.19 3.31
CA VAL A 281 -9.92 9.62 3.16
C VAL A 281 -9.70 10.29 1.79
N ALA A 282 -10.29 9.76 0.71
CA ALA A 282 -10.21 10.39 -0.61
C ALA A 282 -10.85 11.79 -0.63
N LEU A 283 -12.01 11.96 0.03
CA LEU A 283 -12.67 13.25 0.17
C LEU A 283 -11.83 14.25 0.97
N LEU A 284 -11.24 13.81 2.09
CA LEU A 284 -10.36 14.65 2.91
C LEU A 284 -9.09 15.06 2.14
N THR A 285 -8.49 14.13 1.40
CA THR A 285 -7.34 14.38 0.52
C THR A 285 -7.68 15.45 -0.52
N TRP A 286 -8.84 15.32 -1.18
CA TRP A 286 -9.33 16.32 -2.14
C TRP A 286 -9.54 17.69 -1.50
N ARG A 287 -10.19 17.74 -0.32
CA ARG A 287 -10.42 18.99 0.42
C ARG A 287 -9.11 19.66 0.83
N ALA A 288 -8.13 18.90 1.31
CA ALA A 288 -6.83 19.42 1.70
C ALA A 288 -6.07 20.05 0.51
N ILE A 289 -6.14 19.42 -0.67
CA ILE A 289 -5.57 20.01 -1.91
C ILE A 289 -6.31 21.27 -2.33
N ARG A 290 -7.65 21.31 -2.25
CA ARG A 290 -8.44 22.52 -2.56
C ARG A 290 -8.12 23.67 -1.60
N MET A 291 -7.94 23.36 -0.31
CA MET A 291 -7.52 24.34 0.70
C MET A 291 -6.16 24.96 0.33
N ARG A 292 -5.18 24.15 -0.11
CA ARG A 292 -3.88 24.67 -0.57
C ARG A 292 -4.03 25.66 -1.72
N VAL A 293 -4.82 25.30 -2.74
CA VAL A 293 -5.04 26.18 -3.92
C VAL A 293 -5.64 27.51 -3.49
N TRP A 294 -6.62 27.47 -2.58
CA TRP A 294 -7.23 28.68 -2.03
C TRP A 294 -6.25 29.53 -1.20
N LEU A 295 -5.43 28.90 -0.35
CA LEU A 295 -4.39 29.58 0.44
C LEU A 295 -3.32 30.24 -0.45
N ALA A 296 -2.90 29.56 -1.52
CA ALA A 296 -1.92 30.09 -2.47
C ALA A 296 -2.48 31.32 -3.21
N GLY A 297 -3.72 31.26 -3.70
CA GLY A 297 -4.35 32.38 -4.39
C GLY A 297 -4.51 33.64 -3.52
N ARG A 298 -4.87 33.49 -2.23
CA ARG A 298 -4.96 34.63 -1.30
C ARG A 298 -3.63 35.35 -1.10
N ARG A 299 -2.51 34.62 -1.17
CA ARG A 299 -1.18 35.20 -1.01
C ARG A 299 -0.81 36.06 -2.21
N GLU A 300 -1.12 35.61 -3.42
CA GLU A 300 -0.85 36.35 -4.65
C GLU A 300 -1.61 37.68 -4.65
N THR A 301 -2.90 37.65 -4.33
CA THR A 301 -3.72 38.86 -4.21
C THR A 301 -3.24 39.82 -3.11
N GLY A 302 -2.76 39.30 -1.97
CA GLY A 302 -2.23 40.13 -0.88
C GLY A 302 -0.87 40.76 -1.22
N MET A 303 -0.03 40.06 -1.99
CA MET A 303 1.24 40.60 -2.49
C MET A 303 1.02 41.72 -3.51
N GLU A 304 0.07 41.56 -4.42
CA GLU A 304 -0.29 42.59 -5.40
C GLU A 304 -0.86 43.85 -4.74
N ALA A 305 -1.65 43.69 -3.67
CA ALA A 305 -2.18 44.82 -2.90
C ALA A 305 -1.07 45.58 -2.15
N GLY A 306 -0.08 44.89 -1.59
CA GLY A 306 1.03 45.51 -0.86
C GLY A 306 2.13 46.14 -1.73
N ILE A 307 2.16 45.88 -3.03
CA ILE A 307 3.07 46.54 -3.99
C ILE A 307 2.47 47.84 -4.54
N ARG A 308 1.14 48.02 -4.44
CA ARG A 308 0.43 49.20 -4.93
C ARG A 308 0.21 50.29 -3.88
N THR A 309 0.76 50.12 -2.67
CA THR A 309 0.80 51.09 -1.57
C THR A 309 2.21 51.55 -1.34
#